data_AF-A0A4P9UTK1-F1
#
_entry.id   AF-A0A4P9UTK1-F1
#
_cell.length_a   1.000
_cell.length_b   1.000
_cell.length_c   1.000
_cell.angle_alpha   90.00
_cell.angle_beta   90.00
_cell.angle_gamma   90.00
#
_symmetry.space_group_name_H-M   'P 1'
#
loop_
_entity.id
_entity.type
_entity.pdbx_description
1 polymer ?
#
loop_
_entity_poly.entity_id
_entity_poly.type
_entity_poly.pdbx_seq_one_letter_code
_entity_poly.pdbx_strand_id
1 'polypeptide(L)'
;MVAGIILSWNVQAAKADLDDAVLSTPGLMPSATLEMTDEPGLWFKDPVDGDALVVLKPGQAVQIKMGDTRTEHTITSLLWPAGAKDFPIDQDQPSNVSITKALDTPGLYVFTCKVHPYMFGAVVVDDPATEGLDIGSELTLVTGVTVPADSDIAKRLLRTFFVVTTPDLWRDYREPEWKVSLPDIPLNIKGQTISLSALSLSMPNKLFNPKTPGVGEVWVNTQFEMIEGKTKPGSATRIDAANWKLVNKVKGVEQDLNHPHNMWPDQRYQYIYQTQWFDKRLMTFERESGKVTSNVEVGESPSHVLTRPGDDNLYVAINNSEHVVKMKGGSRPAAIKSISTGKNSGPHGHFITDDGKYMVTPNALASSVSVVDLDTEKNTMIPTGGVIPIAVWGTPDGQRAYVANLLGTPPLLSSLTVIDIPGKKKLSDIDLAADYDPISGKISGEAYGLLPIQTPVSPDGKYVVTANTLSMSITIVDTATNKVVKSLPCEAGCHGVHFGMKKGGGYYAYVASKFANNLLVVDMDKLEVAGSILLADDKDSSIKAHNGMGGQGVLPLPLVEHGYLAQTLKLSGKKELSPQVEGWLKQLTKEQKGI
;
A
#
# COMPACT_ATOMS: atom_id res chain seq x y z
N MET A 1 0.74 -55.05 8.19
CA MET A 1 1.21 -54.72 6.84
C MET A 1 0.83 -53.28 6.56
N VAL A 2 1.87 -52.44 6.46
CA VAL A 2 1.97 -51.08 5.90
C VAL A 2 0.91 -50.05 6.31
N ALA A 3 1.31 -49.22 7.28
CA ALA A 3 0.83 -47.85 7.48
C ALA A 3 1.37 -46.93 6.37
N GLY A 4 0.49 -46.09 5.82
CA GLY A 4 0.79 -45.09 4.79
C GLY A 4 1.02 -43.71 5.39
N ILE A 5 2.26 -43.25 5.21
CA ILE A 5 2.92 -42.00 5.61
C ILE A 5 2.11 -40.74 5.26
N ILE A 6 1.83 -39.91 6.28
CA ILE A 6 1.53 -38.49 6.15
C ILE A 6 2.88 -37.76 6.15
N LEU A 7 3.26 -37.15 5.02
CA LEU A 7 4.39 -36.23 4.93
C LEU A 7 3.96 -34.88 5.54
N SER A 8 4.27 -34.70 6.83
CA SER A 8 4.31 -33.38 7.45
C SER A 8 5.48 -32.59 6.86
N TRP A 9 5.19 -31.47 6.21
CA TRP A 9 6.21 -30.49 5.88
C TRP A 9 6.67 -29.82 7.18
N ASN A 10 7.88 -30.16 7.62
CA ASN A 10 8.56 -29.46 8.71
C ASN A 10 8.89 -28.05 8.22
N VAL A 11 8.09 -27.07 8.65
CA VAL A 11 8.56 -25.69 8.75
C VAL A 11 9.60 -25.68 9.86
N GLN A 12 10.84 -25.45 9.48
CA GLN A 12 11.96 -25.42 10.41
C GLN A 12 11.82 -24.17 11.28
N ALA A 13 11.29 -24.34 12.49
CA ALA A 13 11.39 -23.35 13.55
C ALA A 13 12.87 -23.27 13.97
N ALA A 14 13.59 -22.28 13.44
CA ALA A 14 14.94 -21.94 13.88
C ALA A 14 14.89 -20.83 14.96
N LYS A 15 15.90 -20.87 15.83
CA LYS A 15 16.04 -20.10 17.08
C LYS A 15 16.20 -18.59 16.81
N ALA A 16 15.66 -17.79 17.72
CA ALA A 16 16.04 -16.39 17.88
C ALA A 16 17.51 -16.28 18.33
N ASP A 17 18.37 -15.70 17.48
CA ASP A 17 19.46 -14.75 17.78
C ASP A 17 20.43 -14.66 16.57
N LEU A 18 20.56 -13.47 15.97
CA LEU A 18 21.51 -13.04 14.91
C LEU A 18 21.30 -13.53 13.45
N ASP A 19 20.16 -13.26 12.82
CA ASP A 19 19.95 -13.60 11.38
C ASP A 19 20.63 -12.62 10.40
N ASP A 20 20.79 -11.34 10.72
CA ASP A 20 21.42 -10.36 9.79
C ASP A 20 22.91 -10.64 9.52
N ALA A 21 23.62 -11.22 10.50
CA ALA A 21 25.02 -11.61 10.36
C ALA A 21 25.21 -12.78 9.37
N VAL A 22 24.16 -13.57 9.11
CA VAL A 22 24.15 -14.66 8.12
C VAL A 22 23.95 -14.11 6.71
N LEU A 23 23.22 -12.99 6.56
CA LEU A 23 22.99 -12.34 5.27
C LEU A 23 24.23 -11.61 4.74
N SER A 24 25.07 -11.08 5.63
CA SER A 24 26.29 -10.38 5.26
C SER A 24 27.50 -11.31 5.19
N THR A 25 28.39 -11.11 4.21
CA THR A 25 29.67 -11.86 4.13
C THR A 25 30.77 -11.13 4.91
N PRO A 26 31.31 -11.69 6.01
CA PRO A 26 32.32 -11.00 6.82
C PRO A 26 33.62 -10.73 6.04
N GLY A 27 34.18 -9.52 6.18
CA GLY A 27 35.45 -9.13 5.55
C GLY A 27 35.39 -8.83 4.05
N LEU A 28 34.20 -8.89 3.45
CA LEU A 28 33.99 -8.55 2.04
C LEU A 28 33.95 -7.04 1.84
N MET A 29 34.76 -6.52 0.92
CA MET A 29 34.77 -5.10 0.56
C MET A 29 33.76 -4.84 -0.57
N PRO A 30 32.81 -3.89 -0.40
CA PRO A 30 31.83 -3.60 -1.44
C PRO A 30 32.47 -2.90 -2.64
N SER A 31 32.03 -3.29 -3.84
CA SER A 31 32.34 -2.63 -5.10
C SER A 31 31.31 -1.56 -5.47
N ALA A 32 30.09 -1.67 -4.94
CA ALA A 32 29.04 -0.67 -5.06
C ALA A 32 28.23 -0.58 -3.76
N THR A 33 27.51 0.53 -3.58
CA THR A 33 26.66 0.76 -2.41
C THR A 33 25.29 1.23 -2.86
N LEU A 34 24.24 0.65 -2.29
CA LEU A 34 22.88 1.21 -2.31
C LEU A 34 22.57 1.69 -0.90
N GLU A 35 22.49 3.00 -0.69
CA GLU A 35 22.08 3.61 0.57
C GLU A 35 20.56 3.69 0.66
N MET A 36 20.01 3.12 1.73
CA MET A 36 18.58 3.17 2.01
C MET A 36 18.20 4.50 2.65
N THR A 37 17.12 5.12 2.17
CA THR A 37 16.61 6.40 2.69
C THR A 37 15.09 6.40 2.78
N ASP A 38 14.55 7.37 3.52
CA ASP A 38 13.11 7.66 3.51
C ASP A 38 12.74 8.66 2.37
N GLU A 39 13.62 8.95 1.42
CA GLU A 39 13.37 9.95 0.38
C GLU A 39 12.46 9.38 -0.73
N PRO A 40 11.30 10.00 -1.04
CA PRO A 40 10.40 9.47 -2.05
C PRO A 40 11.06 9.29 -3.42
N GLY A 41 11.00 8.08 -3.98
CA GLY A 41 11.65 7.73 -5.24
C GLY A 41 13.14 7.43 -5.14
N LEU A 42 13.81 7.77 -4.03
CA LEU A 42 15.24 7.53 -3.81
C LEU A 42 15.49 6.66 -2.57
N TRP A 43 14.58 5.71 -2.34
CA TRP A 43 14.59 4.83 -1.17
C TRP A 43 15.81 3.92 -1.10
N PHE A 44 16.35 3.57 -2.26
CA PHE A 44 17.69 3.01 -2.42
C PHE A 44 18.38 3.94 -3.41
N LYS A 45 19.57 4.43 -3.08
CA LYS A 45 20.33 5.28 -3.99
C LYS A 45 21.81 5.00 -3.91
N ASP A 46 22.49 5.02 -5.05
CA ASP A 46 23.94 5.11 -5.09
C ASP A 46 24.34 6.47 -4.49
N PRO A 47 25.20 6.53 -3.46
CA PRO A 47 25.66 7.81 -2.90
C PRO A 47 26.49 8.66 -3.88
N VAL A 48 26.91 8.13 -5.03
CA VAL A 48 27.73 8.82 -6.03
C VAL A 48 26.87 9.61 -7.02
N ASP A 49 25.89 8.98 -7.67
CA ASP A 49 25.07 9.60 -8.72
C ASP A 49 23.58 9.69 -8.37
N GLY A 50 23.13 9.01 -7.31
CA GLY A 50 21.74 9.01 -6.85
C GLY A 50 20.85 7.96 -7.49
N ASP A 51 21.38 7.10 -8.38
CA ASP A 51 20.59 6.09 -9.07
C ASP A 51 20.14 4.97 -8.13
N ALA A 52 18.92 4.46 -8.33
CA ALA A 52 18.41 3.31 -7.58
C ALA A 52 18.94 1.95 -8.07
N LEU A 53 19.80 1.97 -9.10
CA LEU A 53 20.38 0.80 -9.74
C LEU A 53 21.90 0.94 -9.79
N VAL A 54 22.60 -0.09 -9.35
CA VAL A 54 24.06 -0.19 -9.49
C VAL A 54 24.44 -1.38 -10.35
N VAL A 55 25.59 -1.29 -11.02
CA VAL A 55 26.11 -2.35 -11.90
C VAL A 55 27.36 -2.98 -11.28
N LEU A 56 27.39 -4.30 -11.24
CA LEU A 56 28.49 -5.12 -10.74
C LEU A 56 28.95 -6.12 -11.81
N LYS A 57 30.15 -6.65 -11.64
CA LYS A 57 30.63 -7.86 -12.34
C LYS A 57 30.44 -9.10 -11.44
N PRO A 58 30.36 -10.31 -12.01
CA PRO A 58 30.32 -11.55 -11.25
C PRO A 58 31.40 -11.63 -10.16
N GLY A 59 30.97 -11.94 -8.93
CA GLY A 59 31.83 -12.06 -7.75
C GLY A 59 32.12 -10.75 -7.03
N GLN A 60 31.70 -9.60 -7.58
CA GLN A 60 31.74 -8.34 -6.85
C GLN A 60 30.61 -8.27 -5.82
N ALA A 61 30.77 -7.35 -4.87
CA ALA A 61 29.87 -7.20 -3.75
C ALA A 61 29.13 -5.87 -3.77
N VAL A 62 27.85 -5.91 -3.43
CA VAL A 62 27.05 -4.72 -3.10
C VAL A 62 26.95 -4.60 -1.59
N GLN A 63 27.09 -3.39 -1.07
CA GLN A 63 26.61 -3.05 0.27
C GLN A 63 25.23 -2.40 0.16
N ILE A 64 24.22 -2.98 0.78
CA ILE A 64 22.96 -2.30 1.04
C ILE A 64 23.10 -1.66 2.41
N LYS A 65 23.38 -0.36 2.38
CA LYS A 65 23.71 0.44 3.57
C LYS A 65 22.45 1.06 4.13
N MET A 66 22.23 0.91 5.43
CA MET A 66 21.18 1.69 6.10
C MET A 66 21.63 3.16 6.25
N GLY A 67 20.88 4.08 5.65
CA GLY A 67 21.16 5.51 5.64
C GLY A 67 20.35 6.28 6.69
N ASP A 68 19.98 7.54 6.37
CA ASP A 68 19.17 8.40 7.25
C ASP A 68 17.67 8.02 7.19
N THR A 69 17.28 7.08 8.06
CA THR A 69 15.89 6.63 8.23
C THR A 69 15.38 6.90 9.64
N ARG A 70 14.08 7.21 9.80
CA ARG A 70 13.46 7.43 11.12
C ARG A 70 12.76 6.19 11.68
N THR A 71 12.78 5.10 10.93
CA THR A 71 12.30 3.78 11.32
C THR A 71 13.20 2.71 10.70
N GLU A 72 13.02 1.48 11.16
CA GLU A 72 13.76 0.33 10.66
C GLU A 72 13.13 -0.21 9.38
N HIS A 73 13.97 -0.83 8.56
CA HIS A 73 13.58 -1.36 7.26
C HIS A 73 13.97 -2.83 7.14
N THR A 74 13.43 -3.49 6.12
CA THR A 74 13.86 -4.83 5.71
C THR A 74 14.50 -4.75 4.34
N ILE A 75 15.36 -5.72 4.08
CA ILE A 75 16.05 -5.96 2.83
C ILE A 75 15.61 -7.36 2.42
N THR A 76 14.76 -7.41 1.41
CA THR A 76 14.15 -8.65 0.93
C THR A 76 14.24 -8.69 -0.58
N SER A 77 14.60 -9.83 -1.15
CA SER A 77 14.60 -10.03 -2.59
C SER A 77 13.17 -10.02 -3.12
N LEU A 78 12.90 -9.16 -4.10
CA LEU A 78 11.66 -9.16 -4.86
C LEU A 78 11.76 -10.08 -6.08
N LEU A 79 12.89 -10.01 -6.80
CA LEU A 79 13.24 -10.89 -7.90
C LEU A 79 14.76 -11.03 -8.05
N TRP A 80 15.21 -12.14 -8.63
CA TRP A 80 16.62 -12.46 -8.86
C TRP A 80 16.78 -13.42 -10.05
N PRO A 81 18.00 -13.57 -10.60
CA PRO A 81 18.25 -14.54 -11.67
C PRO A 81 18.00 -15.98 -11.22
N ALA A 82 17.35 -16.78 -12.05
CA ALA A 82 17.06 -18.17 -11.72
C ALA A 82 18.33 -18.96 -11.41
N GLY A 83 18.31 -19.71 -10.30
CA GLY A 83 19.46 -20.52 -9.86
C GLY A 83 20.57 -19.75 -9.12
N ALA A 84 20.40 -18.45 -8.86
CA ALA A 84 21.33 -17.69 -8.02
C ALA A 84 21.46 -18.33 -6.63
N LYS A 85 22.70 -18.53 -6.17
CA LYS A 85 23.00 -19.14 -4.87
C LYS A 85 22.69 -18.19 -3.72
N ASP A 86 22.21 -18.74 -2.61
CA ASP A 86 21.84 -18.00 -1.39
C ASP A 86 20.73 -16.95 -1.59
N PHE A 87 19.82 -17.21 -2.53
CA PHE A 87 18.60 -16.43 -2.75
C PHE A 87 17.34 -17.27 -2.46
N PRO A 88 16.24 -16.66 -1.99
CA PRO A 88 16.09 -15.22 -1.70
C PRO A 88 16.87 -14.74 -0.49
N ILE A 89 17.24 -13.45 -0.48
CA ILE A 89 17.51 -12.72 0.77
C ILE A 89 16.15 -12.38 1.36
N ASP A 90 15.90 -12.80 2.59
CA ASP A 90 14.64 -12.51 3.29
C ASP A 90 14.94 -12.18 4.75
N GLN A 91 14.76 -10.91 5.13
CA GLN A 91 14.90 -10.47 6.51
C GLN A 91 13.59 -10.71 7.26
N ASP A 92 13.62 -11.60 8.25
CA ASP A 92 12.45 -11.93 9.06
C ASP A 92 11.96 -10.74 9.89
N GLN A 93 12.87 -9.87 10.33
CA GLN A 93 12.58 -8.70 11.14
C GLN A 93 13.23 -7.45 10.54
N PRO A 94 12.58 -6.29 10.63
CA PRO A 94 13.21 -5.02 10.27
C PRO A 94 14.40 -4.71 11.19
N SER A 95 15.43 -4.09 10.66
CA SER A 95 16.60 -3.66 11.43
C SER A 95 17.26 -2.42 10.82
N ASN A 96 18.25 -1.88 11.53
CA ASN A 96 19.12 -0.80 11.01
C ASN A 96 20.48 -1.33 10.55
N VAL A 97 20.59 -2.64 10.32
CA VAL A 97 21.86 -3.27 9.96
C VAL A 97 22.07 -3.21 8.45
N SER A 98 23.27 -2.79 8.05
CA SER A 98 23.69 -2.84 6.65
C SER A 98 24.14 -4.26 6.28
N ILE A 99 23.83 -4.71 5.07
CA ILE A 99 24.30 -6.02 4.57
C ILE A 99 25.29 -5.84 3.43
N THR A 100 26.31 -6.69 3.37
CA THR A 100 27.22 -6.76 2.21
C THR A 100 27.15 -8.17 1.60
N LYS A 101 26.78 -8.26 0.33
CA LYS A 101 26.58 -9.54 -0.37
C LYS A 101 27.36 -9.57 -1.69
N ALA A 102 28.12 -10.64 -1.91
CA ALA A 102 28.69 -10.96 -3.23
C ALA A 102 27.61 -11.57 -4.14
N LEU A 103 27.59 -11.15 -5.41
CA LEU A 103 26.65 -11.66 -6.40
C LEU A 103 27.44 -12.24 -7.59
N ASP A 104 27.30 -13.55 -7.81
CA ASP A 104 28.06 -14.27 -8.82
C ASP A 104 27.28 -14.55 -10.11
N THR A 105 25.95 -14.67 -10.03
CA THR A 105 25.13 -15.06 -11.18
C THR A 105 24.77 -13.80 -11.98
N PRO A 106 25.10 -13.72 -13.28
CA PRO A 106 24.68 -12.60 -14.10
C PRO A 106 23.15 -12.42 -14.12
N GLY A 107 22.73 -11.17 -14.17
CA GLY A 107 21.32 -10.78 -14.30
C GLY A 107 20.84 -9.74 -13.28
N LEU A 108 19.53 -9.51 -13.30
CA LEU A 108 18.87 -8.48 -12.48
C LEU A 108 18.46 -9.01 -11.10
N TYR A 109 18.90 -8.31 -10.06
CA TYR A 109 18.46 -8.48 -8.67
C TYR A 109 17.69 -7.25 -8.23
N VAL A 110 16.49 -7.40 -7.68
CA VAL A 110 15.71 -6.29 -7.11
C VAL A 110 15.40 -6.58 -5.65
N PHE A 111 15.60 -5.58 -4.82
CA PHE A 111 15.33 -5.59 -3.39
C PHE A 111 14.14 -4.71 -3.04
N THR A 112 13.43 -5.07 -1.98
CA THR A 112 12.31 -4.33 -1.41
C THR A 112 12.31 -4.37 0.11
N CYS A 113 11.60 -3.42 0.73
CA CYS A 113 11.22 -3.48 2.14
C CYS A 113 9.83 -4.13 2.29
N LYS A 114 9.68 -5.16 3.14
CA LYS A 114 8.37 -5.75 3.48
C LYS A 114 7.51 -4.84 4.37
N VAL A 115 8.14 -3.98 5.16
CA VAL A 115 7.44 -2.94 5.94
C VAL A 115 6.92 -1.86 5.01
N HIS A 116 7.70 -1.44 4.01
CA HIS A 116 7.32 -0.39 3.05
C HIS A 116 7.46 -0.91 1.60
N PRO A 117 6.49 -1.71 1.10
CA PRO A 117 6.66 -2.56 -0.10
C PRO A 117 6.57 -1.86 -1.46
N TYR A 118 7.19 -0.69 -1.55
CA TYR A 118 7.45 0.09 -2.77
C TYR A 118 8.83 0.76 -2.75
N MET A 119 9.57 0.63 -1.66
CA MET A 119 10.99 0.96 -1.65
C MET A 119 11.70 -0.07 -2.53
N PHE A 120 12.24 0.35 -3.67
CA PHE A 120 12.97 -0.55 -4.56
C PHE A 120 14.40 -0.09 -4.80
N GLY A 121 15.31 -1.05 -4.87
CA GLY A 121 16.69 -0.87 -5.32
C GLY A 121 17.11 -2.08 -6.14
N ALA A 122 17.99 -1.87 -7.12
CA ALA A 122 18.40 -2.92 -8.05
C ALA A 122 19.92 -3.04 -8.18
N VAL A 123 20.35 -4.26 -8.45
CA VAL A 123 21.72 -4.55 -8.84
C VAL A 123 21.68 -5.37 -10.13
N VAL A 124 22.40 -4.91 -11.14
CA VAL A 124 22.66 -5.69 -12.35
C VAL A 124 24.04 -6.29 -12.22
N VAL A 125 24.13 -7.62 -12.21
CA VAL A 125 25.39 -8.33 -12.35
C VAL A 125 25.62 -8.56 -13.83
N ASP A 126 26.45 -7.71 -14.44
CA ASP A 126 26.68 -7.67 -15.87
C ASP A 126 27.73 -8.70 -16.30
N ASP A 127 27.38 -9.59 -17.24
CA ASP A 127 28.33 -10.52 -17.84
C ASP A 127 29.16 -9.79 -18.91
N PRO A 128 30.48 -9.58 -18.69
CA PRO A 128 31.33 -8.88 -19.64
C PRO A 128 31.50 -9.62 -20.98
N ALA A 129 31.03 -10.87 -21.10
CA ALA A 129 31.02 -11.61 -22.35
C ALA A 129 29.79 -11.31 -23.23
N THR A 130 28.80 -10.59 -22.71
CA THR A 130 27.57 -10.26 -23.43
C THR A 130 27.56 -8.81 -23.93
N GLU A 131 26.73 -8.51 -24.93
CA GLU A 131 26.53 -7.16 -25.43
C GLU A 131 25.31 -6.51 -24.76
N GLY A 132 25.53 -5.33 -24.16
CA GLY A 132 24.54 -4.63 -23.33
C GLY A 132 24.54 -5.13 -21.88
N LEU A 133 23.77 -4.46 -21.01
CA LEU A 133 23.64 -4.86 -19.61
C LEU A 133 22.89 -6.20 -19.50
N ASP A 134 23.54 -7.22 -18.96
CA ASP A 134 22.93 -8.54 -18.77
C ASP A 134 21.88 -8.54 -17.66
N ILE A 135 20.60 -8.66 -18.01
CA ILE A 135 19.51 -8.77 -17.03
C ILE A 135 19.09 -10.23 -16.78
N GLY A 136 19.76 -11.19 -17.42
CA GLY A 136 19.54 -12.62 -17.28
C GLY A 136 18.54 -13.18 -18.30
N SER A 137 18.40 -14.51 -18.28
CA SER A 137 17.48 -15.24 -19.16
C SER A 137 16.14 -15.57 -18.50
N GLU A 138 16.16 -15.87 -17.20
CA GLU A 138 15.02 -16.22 -16.38
C GLU A 138 15.14 -15.51 -15.02
N LEU A 139 14.01 -15.04 -14.50
CA LEU A 139 13.89 -14.34 -13.23
C LEU A 139 13.00 -15.15 -12.30
N THR A 140 13.50 -15.47 -11.11
CA THR A 140 12.71 -16.01 -10.02
C THR A 140 12.16 -14.86 -9.19
N LEU A 141 10.85 -14.83 -8.97
CA LEU A 141 10.16 -13.88 -8.10
C LEU A 141 10.10 -14.42 -6.66
N VAL A 142 9.96 -13.54 -5.68
CA VAL A 142 9.75 -13.90 -4.26
C VAL A 142 8.53 -14.80 -4.02
N THR A 143 7.62 -14.84 -4.99
CA THR A 143 6.46 -15.73 -4.99
C THR A 143 6.81 -17.19 -5.26
N GLY A 144 8.05 -17.49 -5.68
CA GLY A 144 8.51 -18.80 -6.13
C GLY A 144 8.25 -19.08 -7.62
N VAL A 145 7.60 -18.15 -8.35
CA VAL A 145 7.42 -18.25 -9.80
C VAL A 145 8.75 -17.93 -10.50
N THR A 146 9.14 -18.76 -11.47
CA THR A 146 10.19 -18.39 -12.43
C THR A 146 9.57 -18.03 -13.76
N VAL A 147 9.95 -16.88 -14.30
CA VAL A 147 9.50 -16.38 -15.60
C VAL A 147 10.69 -16.06 -16.50
N PRO A 148 10.54 -16.19 -17.82
CA PRO A 148 11.46 -15.61 -18.77
C PRO A 148 11.69 -14.11 -18.54
N ALA A 149 12.92 -13.64 -18.64
CA ALA A 149 13.25 -12.21 -18.51
C ALA A 149 12.63 -11.34 -19.64
N ASP A 150 12.27 -11.96 -20.77
CA ASP A 150 11.55 -11.33 -21.89
C ASP A 150 10.02 -11.40 -21.77
N SER A 151 9.48 -11.96 -20.69
CA SER A 151 8.03 -12.05 -20.43
C SER A 151 7.37 -10.67 -20.25
N ASP A 152 6.06 -10.59 -20.49
CA ASP A 152 5.29 -9.36 -20.28
C ASP A 152 5.36 -8.89 -18.82
N ILE A 153 5.25 -9.81 -17.85
CA ILE A 153 5.34 -9.46 -16.43
C ILE A 153 6.72 -8.92 -16.05
N ALA A 154 7.82 -9.47 -16.59
CA ALA A 154 9.17 -8.96 -16.36
C ALA A 154 9.34 -7.54 -16.91
N LYS A 155 8.86 -7.28 -18.13
CA LYS A 155 8.88 -5.95 -18.76
C LYS A 155 8.03 -4.92 -17.99
N ARG A 156 6.88 -5.33 -17.44
CA ARG A 156 6.06 -4.48 -16.56
C ARG A 156 6.79 -4.14 -15.28
N LEU A 157 7.34 -5.12 -14.59
CA LEU A 157 8.12 -4.91 -13.36
C LEU A 157 9.31 -3.98 -13.61
N LEU A 158 10.05 -4.16 -14.70
CA LEU A 158 11.19 -3.32 -15.05
C LEU A 158 10.78 -1.86 -15.30
N ARG A 159 9.73 -1.62 -16.09
CA ARG A 159 9.20 -0.26 -16.28
C ARG A 159 8.69 0.34 -14.98
N THR A 160 7.99 -0.45 -14.16
CA THR A 160 7.48 -0.01 -12.87
C THR A 160 8.63 0.35 -11.92
N PHE A 161 9.73 -0.40 -11.92
CA PHE A 161 10.94 -0.05 -11.16
C PHE A 161 11.38 1.38 -11.46
N PHE A 162 11.62 1.73 -12.73
CA PHE A 162 12.03 3.09 -13.10
C PHE A 162 10.99 4.16 -12.76
N VAL A 163 9.70 3.89 -12.99
CA VAL A 163 8.66 4.87 -12.61
C VAL A 163 8.63 5.09 -11.10
N VAL A 164 8.78 4.03 -10.30
CA VAL A 164 8.75 4.09 -8.84
C VAL A 164 9.98 4.85 -8.32
N THR A 165 11.17 4.57 -8.84
CA THR A 165 12.45 5.07 -8.33
C THR A 165 12.97 6.34 -9.04
N THR A 166 12.14 7.00 -9.85
CA THR A 166 12.53 8.22 -10.55
C THR A 166 11.37 9.21 -10.53
N PRO A 167 11.35 10.17 -9.57
CA PRO A 167 10.23 11.09 -9.41
C PRO A 167 9.87 11.92 -10.65
N ASP A 168 10.84 12.22 -11.52
CA ASP A 168 10.60 12.92 -12.78
C ASP A 168 9.75 12.11 -13.78
N LEU A 169 9.65 10.79 -13.59
CA LEU A 169 8.79 9.92 -14.38
C LEU A 169 7.37 9.78 -13.79
N TRP A 170 7.07 10.42 -12.66
CA TRP A 170 5.73 10.37 -12.07
C TRP A 170 4.72 11.16 -12.91
N ARG A 171 3.45 10.75 -12.83
CA ARG A 171 2.37 11.29 -13.64
C ARG A 171 1.84 12.59 -13.06
N ASP A 172 2.33 13.71 -13.55
CA ASP A 172 1.85 15.04 -13.17
C ASP A 172 0.70 15.52 -14.05
N TYR A 173 -0.51 15.58 -13.49
CA TYR A 173 -1.73 16.03 -14.15
C TYR A 173 -1.81 17.53 -14.42
N ARG A 174 -0.80 18.31 -14.00
CA ARG A 174 -0.64 19.71 -14.42
C ARG A 174 -0.10 19.81 -15.85
N GLU A 175 0.58 18.77 -16.32
CA GLU A 175 1.06 18.64 -17.69
C GLU A 175 -0.01 18.02 -18.60
N PRO A 176 -0.02 18.34 -19.91
CA PRO A 176 -1.03 17.84 -20.85
C PRO A 176 -0.95 16.31 -21.09
N GLU A 177 0.23 15.73 -20.91
CA GLU A 177 0.50 14.32 -21.15
C GLU A 177 1.53 13.80 -20.14
N TRP A 178 1.39 12.54 -19.77
CA TRP A 178 2.39 11.80 -19.04
C TRP A 178 3.37 11.17 -20.03
N LYS A 179 4.67 11.41 -19.84
CA LYS A 179 5.74 10.80 -20.62
C LYS A 179 6.66 10.03 -19.69
N VAL A 180 6.77 8.73 -19.93
CA VAL A 180 7.82 7.90 -19.34
C VAL A 180 8.89 7.73 -20.41
N SER A 181 9.94 8.54 -20.33
CA SER A 181 11.06 8.52 -21.29
C SER A 181 12.25 7.81 -20.66
N LEU A 182 12.46 6.55 -21.03
CA LEU A 182 13.58 5.75 -20.53
C LEU A 182 14.80 5.88 -21.44
N PRO A 183 16.02 5.81 -20.90
CA PRO A 183 17.24 6.02 -21.69
C PRO A 183 17.47 4.89 -22.69
N ASP A 184 18.20 5.20 -23.77
CA ASP A 184 18.58 4.24 -24.81
C ASP A 184 19.78 3.39 -24.38
N ILE A 185 19.55 2.54 -23.37
CA ILE A 185 20.55 1.62 -22.82
C ILE A 185 20.32 0.23 -23.42
N PRO A 186 21.34 -0.42 -24.02
CA PRO A 186 21.23 -1.79 -24.50
C PRO A 186 21.14 -2.77 -23.30
N LEU A 187 20.12 -3.61 -23.29
CA LEU A 187 19.89 -4.68 -22.33
C LEU A 187 20.05 -6.03 -23.04
N ASN A 188 20.88 -6.92 -22.50
CA ASN A 188 20.96 -8.29 -22.97
C ASN A 188 19.86 -9.14 -22.31
N ILE A 189 19.00 -9.73 -23.12
CA ILE A 189 17.98 -10.68 -22.68
C ILE A 189 18.10 -11.93 -23.54
N LYS A 190 18.56 -13.04 -22.94
CA LYS A 190 18.77 -14.31 -23.64
C LYS A 190 19.64 -14.18 -24.91
N GLY A 191 20.69 -13.36 -24.85
CA GLY A 191 21.58 -13.12 -25.98
C GLY A 191 21.00 -12.20 -27.07
N GLN A 192 19.80 -11.63 -26.87
CA GLN A 192 19.25 -10.58 -27.71
C GLN A 192 19.39 -9.24 -27.03
N THR A 193 19.90 -8.25 -27.74
CA THR A 193 20.00 -6.88 -27.22
C THR A 193 18.72 -6.12 -27.55
N ILE A 194 18.02 -5.65 -26.52
CA ILE A 194 16.90 -4.71 -26.66
C ILE A 194 17.28 -3.36 -26.04
N SER A 195 16.73 -2.27 -26.56
CA SER A 195 16.87 -0.97 -25.89
C SER A 195 15.86 -0.83 -24.77
N LEU A 196 16.30 -0.36 -23.59
CA LEU A 196 15.41 0.00 -22.48
C LEU A 196 14.37 1.05 -22.90
N SER A 197 14.72 1.95 -23.82
CA SER A 197 13.81 2.98 -24.35
C SER A 197 12.56 2.39 -25.03
N ALA A 198 12.60 1.12 -25.45
CA ALA A 198 11.44 0.41 -26.00
C ALA A 198 10.30 0.22 -24.99
N LEU A 199 10.57 0.39 -23.69
CA LEU A 199 9.56 0.38 -22.62
C LEU A 199 8.97 1.77 -22.32
N SER A 200 9.41 2.82 -23.01
CA SER A 200 8.86 4.17 -22.89
C SER A 200 7.39 4.21 -23.29
N LEU A 201 6.63 5.13 -22.70
CA LEU A 201 5.22 5.33 -23.05
C LEU A 201 4.81 6.80 -22.93
N SER A 202 3.69 7.13 -23.56
CA SER A 202 3.03 8.41 -23.37
C SER A 202 1.51 8.25 -23.34
N MET A 203 0.85 8.97 -22.43
CA MET A 203 -0.61 8.97 -22.28
C MET A 203 -1.14 10.37 -21.98
N PRO A 204 -2.30 10.78 -22.52
CA PRO A 204 -2.86 12.10 -22.25
C PRO A 204 -3.36 12.20 -20.82
N ASN A 205 -3.19 13.36 -20.19
CA ASN A 205 -3.78 13.68 -18.90
C ASN A 205 -5.15 14.32 -19.11
N LYS A 206 -6.15 13.83 -18.38
CA LYS A 206 -7.52 14.36 -18.43
C LYS A 206 -8.10 14.47 -17.04
N LEU A 207 -8.46 15.70 -16.67
CA LEU A 207 -9.19 16.02 -15.46
C LEU A 207 -10.65 16.30 -15.80
N PHE A 208 -11.56 15.81 -14.98
CA PHE A 208 -12.99 16.06 -15.13
C PHE A 208 -13.73 15.72 -13.84
N ASN A 209 -14.80 16.45 -13.57
CA ASN A 209 -15.57 16.28 -12.35
C ASN A 209 -16.74 15.29 -12.55
N PRO A 210 -17.08 14.50 -11.53
CA PRO A 210 -18.33 13.75 -11.50
C PRO A 210 -19.54 14.65 -11.72
N LYS A 211 -20.49 14.17 -12.54
CA LYS A 211 -21.74 14.89 -12.84
C LYS A 211 -22.63 15.03 -11.61
N THR A 212 -22.67 14.00 -10.77
CA THR A 212 -23.42 14.01 -9.51
C THR A 212 -22.46 14.35 -8.38
N PRO A 213 -22.72 15.39 -7.57
CA PRO A 213 -21.92 15.71 -6.39
C PRO A 213 -21.83 14.53 -5.41
N GLY A 214 -20.73 14.43 -4.68
CA GLY A 214 -20.67 13.66 -3.45
C GLY A 214 -21.37 14.40 -2.29
N VAL A 215 -21.45 13.75 -1.15
CA VAL A 215 -21.82 14.38 0.12
C VAL A 215 -20.60 14.41 1.01
N GLY A 216 -20.28 15.60 1.52
CA GLY A 216 -19.19 15.80 2.47
C GLY A 216 -17.85 16.14 1.82
N GLU A 217 -16.80 15.46 2.25
CA GLU A 217 -15.42 15.76 1.84
C GLU A 217 -14.58 14.50 1.71
N VAL A 218 -13.42 14.63 1.09
CA VAL A 218 -12.43 13.56 0.97
C VAL A 218 -11.07 14.09 1.37
N TRP A 219 -10.45 13.43 2.32
CA TRP A 219 -9.06 13.66 2.69
C TRP A 219 -8.17 12.65 1.97
N VAL A 220 -7.06 13.12 1.41
CA VAL A 220 -6.07 12.29 0.71
C VAL A 220 -4.68 12.60 1.27
N ASN A 221 -3.96 11.58 1.71
CA ASN A 221 -2.56 11.72 2.11
C ASN A 221 -1.70 11.91 0.87
N THR A 222 -1.27 13.14 0.64
CA THR A 222 -0.27 13.51 -0.35
C THR A 222 1.11 13.29 0.26
N GLN A 223 1.40 12.00 0.48
CA GLN A 223 2.48 11.49 1.31
C GLN A 223 3.88 11.94 0.88
N PHE A 224 4.09 12.21 -0.40
CA PHE A 224 5.40 12.53 -0.96
C PHE A 224 5.64 14.03 -1.17
N GLU A 225 4.67 14.89 -0.86
CA GLU A 225 4.84 16.34 -1.01
C GLU A 225 5.98 16.87 -0.14
N MET A 226 6.94 17.55 -0.78
CA MET A 226 8.01 18.25 -0.06
C MET A 226 7.55 19.67 0.26
N ILE A 227 7.57 20.05 1.53
CA ILE A 227 7.06 21.34 2.01
C ILE A 227 8.20 22.13 2.64
N GLU A 228 8.23 23.44 2.40
CA GLU A 228 9.14 24.37 3.05
C GLU A 228 9.11 24.27 4.58
N GLY A 229 10.29 24.24 5.20
CA GLY A 229 10.42 24.15 6.66
C GLY A 229 10.29 22.74 7.22
N LYS A 230 10.06 21.72 6.38
CA LYS A 230 10.11 20.31 6.78
C LYS A 230 11.38 19.64 6.27
N THR A 231 11.84 18.65 7.02
CA THR A 231 12.92 17.74 6.60
C THR A 231 12.39 16.42 6.04
N LYS A 232 11.11 16.10 6.33
CA LYS A 232 10.45 14.88 5.84
C LYS A 232 9.21 15.22 4.98
N PRO A 233 8.86 14.37 3.99
CA PRO A 233 7.76 14.64 3.07
C PRO A 233 6.39 14.39 3.73
N GLY A 234 5.38 15.00 3.14
CA GLY A 234 3.98 14.62 3.31
C GLY A 234 3.08 15.73 3.81
N SER A 235 1.83 15.69 3.34
CA SER A 235 0.72 16.48 3.88
C SER A 235 -0.60 15.69 3.75
N ALA A 236 -1.68 16.21 4.33
CA ALA A 236 -3.04 15.72 4.10
C ALA A 236 -3.86 16.77 3.34
N THR A 237 -4.36 16.42 2.17
CA THR A 237 -5.11 17.30 1.25
C THR A 237 -6.60 17.06 1.38
N ARG A 238 -7.40 18.13 1.55
CA ARG A 238 -8.86 18.06 1.67
C ARG A 238 -9.54 18.52 0.38
N ILE A 239 -10.47 17.72 -0.11
CA ILE A 239 -11.35 18.02 -1.25
C ILE A 239 -12.80 18.12 -0.76
N ASP A 240 -13.53 19.14 -1.20
CA ASP A 240 -14.99 19.22 -1.01
C ASP A 240 -15.68 18.34 -2.05
N ALA A 241 -16.38 17.27 -1.61
CA ALA A 241 -17.02 16.33 -2.52
C ALA A 241 -18.27 16.92 -3.21
N ALA A 242 -18.81 18.03 -2.70
CA ALA A 242 -19.98 18.68 -3.28
C ALA A 242 -19.64 19.47 -4.56
N ASN A 243 -18.39 19.91 -4.72
CA ASN A 243 -17.95 20.71 -5.87
C ASN A 243 -16.59 20.30 -6.45
N TRP A 244 -15.94 19.30 -5.86
CA TRP A 244 -14.67 18.69 -6.26
C TRP A 244 -13.47 19.64 -6.25
N LYS A 245 -13.50 20.66 -5.40
CA LYS A 245 -12.39 21.61 -5.24
C LYS A 245 -11.53 21.25 -4.04
N LEU A 246 -10.23 21.44 -4.19
CA LEU A 246 -9.28 21.46 -3.08
C LEU A 246 -9.65 22.62 -2.13
N VAL A 247 -9.73 22.30 -0.84
CA VAL A 247 -10.13 23.23 0.23
C VAL A 247 -8.90 23.74 0.98
N ASN A 248 -8.11 22.83 1.54
CA ASN A 248 -6.87 23.14 2.26
C ASN A 248 -5.96 21.90 2.36
N LYS A 249 -4.77 22.11 2.90
CA LYS A 249 -3.79 21.07 3.24
C LYS A 249 -3.35 21.20 4.71
N VAL A 250 -3.20 20.08 5.40
CA VAL A 250 -2.56 20.00 6.73
C VAL A 250 -1.14 19.52 6.54
N LYS A 251 -0.18 20.43 6.72
CA LYS A 251 1.24 20.21 6.36
C LYS A 251 2.08 19.63 7.49
N GLY A 252 1.69 19.87 8.75
CA GLY A 252 2.44 19.43 9.93
C GLY A 252 3.89 19.92 9.96
N VAL A 253 4.14 21.19 9.62
CA VAL A 253 5.50 21.77 9.53
C VAL A 253 6.21 21.71 10.88
N GLU A 254 5.59 22.20 11.95
CA GLU A 254 6.16 22.17 13.30
C GLU A 254 6.40 20.75 13.84
N GLN A 255 5.57 19.80 13.40
CA GLN A 255 5.66 18.40 13.81
C GLN A 255 6.60 17.59 12.91
N ASP A 256 7.11 18.21 11.85
CA ASP A 256 7.89 17.57 10.79
C ASP A 256 7.25 16.26 10.32
N LEU A 257 5.95 16.34 10.01
CA LEU A 257 5.11 15.22 9.58
C LEU A 257 5.84 14.36 8.55
N ASN A 258 5.90 13.05 8.76
CA ASN A 258 6.73 12.17 7.96
C ASN A 258 5.90 11.03 7.37
N HIS A 259 5.76 11.01 6.03
CA HIS A 259 5.04 9.98 5.29
C HIS A 259 3.65 9.63 5.88
N PRO A 260 2.69 10.57 5.86
CA PRO A 260 1.33 10.29 6.30
C PRO A 260 0.74 9.11 5.51
N HIS A 261 0.30 8.05 6.17
CA HIS A 261 -0.13 6.82 5.48
C HIS A 261 -1.63 6.59 5.55
N ASN A 262 -2.24 6.58 6.74
CA ASN A 262 -3.67 6.40 6.94
C ASN A 262 -4.27 7.51 7.80
N MET A 263 -5.55 7.79 7.58
CA MET A 263 -6.34 8.74 8.36
C MET A 263 -7.63 8.09 8.85
N TRP A 264 -8.06 8.48 10.05
CA TRP A 264 -9.39 8.12 10.56
C TRP A 264 -9.95 9.19 11.50
N PRO A 265 -11.27 9.42 11.54
CA PRO A 265 -11.83 10.45 12.40
C PRO A 265 -12.29 9.89 13.76
N ASP A 266 -12.62 10.78 14.70
CA ASP A 266 -13.48 10.44 15.84
C ASP A 266 -14.97 10.40 15.41
N GLN A 267 -15.85 9.84 16.25
CA GLN A 267 -17.27 9.71 15.91
C GLN A 267 -18.01 11.04 15.67
N ARG A 268 -17.44 12.19 16.08
CA ARG A 268 -18.00 13.54 15.85
C ARG A 268 -17.45 14.20 14.58
N TYR A 269 -16.45 13.60 13.96
CA TYR A 269 -15.65 14.23 12.89
C TYR A 269 -15.05 15.57 13.32
N GLN A 270 -14.63 15.68 14.58
CA GLN A 270 -13.93 16.84 15.12
C GLN A 270 -12.43 16.73 14.89
N TYR A 271 -11.87 15.53 15.08
CA TYR A 271 -10.44 15.25 14.96
C TYR A 271 -10.19 14.21 13.88
N ILE A 272 -9.05 14.34 13.21
CA ILE A 272 -8.47 13.30 12.35
C ILE A 272 -7.18 12.82 12.99
N TYR A 273 -7.04 11.49 13.08
CA TYR A 273 -5.85 10.78 13.51
C TYR A 273 -5.06 10.35 12.28
N GLN A 274 -3.78 10.71 12.22
CA GLN A 274 -2.90 10.55 11.08
C GLN A 274 -1.68 9.71 11.48
N THR A 275 -1.52 8.55 10.87
CA THR A 275 -0.32 7.72 11.06
C THR A 275 0.87 8.24 10.25
N GLN A 276 2.09 8.06 10.75
CA GLN A 276 3.34 8.45 10.10
C GLN A 276 4.20 7.21 9.86
N TRP A 277 4.08 6.60 8.69
CA TRP A 277 4.53 5.22 8.47
C TRP A 277 6.05 5.05 8.37
N PHE A 278 6.79 6.13 8.10
CA PHE A 278 8.27 6.15 8.15
C PHE A 278 8.77 6.78 9.47
N ASP A 279 7.92 6.83 10.49
CA ASP A 279 8.22 7.41 11.79
C ASP A 279 7.63 6.50 12.89
N LYS A 280 7.48 7.03 14.09
CA LYS A 280 6.97 6.30 15.25
C LYS A 280 5.69 6.90 15.82
N ARG A 281 5.05 7.81 15.07
CA ARG A 281 4.13 8.80 15.63
C ARG A 281 2.72 8.77 15.02
N LEU A 282 1.75 9.13 15.85
CA LEU A 282 0.38 9.45 15.49
C LEU A 282 0.15 10.95 15.69
N MET A 283 -0.11 11.66 14.59
CA MET A 283 -0.51 13.07 14.63
C MET A 283 -2.03 13.18 14.76
N THR A 284 -2.52 14.18 15.50
CA THR A 284 -3.95 14.48 15.61
C THR A 284 -4.18 15.94 15.28
N PHE A 285 -5.16 16.23 14.44
CA PHE A 285 -5.52 17.59 14.07
C PHE A 285 -7.03 17.80 14.01
N GLU A 286 -7.46 19.03 14.25
CA GLU A 286 -8.85 19.45 14.08
C GLU A 286 -9.24 19.44 12.59
N ARG A 287 -10.30 18.71 12.24
CA ARG A 287 -10.74 18.54 10.84
C ARG A 287 -11.01 19.87 10.14
N GLU A 288 -11.71 20.80 10.80
CA GLU A 288 -12.14 22.05 10.16
C GLU A 288 -11.00 23.07 10.01
N SER A 289 -10.21 23.28 11.08
CA SER A 289 -9.17 24.31 11.11
C SER A 289 -7.81 23.81 10.59
N GLY A 290 -7.58 22.50 10.56
CA GLY A 290 -6.28 21.90 10.29
C GLY A 290 -5.26 22.06 11.43
N LYS A 291 -5.67 22.61 12.58
CA LYS A 291 -4.79 22.83 13.72
C LYS A 291 -4.39 21.50 14.35
N VAL A 292 -3.08 21.27 14.44
CA VAL A 292 -2.53 20.10 15.12
C VAL A 292 -2.68 20.23 16.63
N THR A 293 -3.24 19.21 17.27
CA THR A 293 -3.50 19.17 18.73
C THR A 293 -2.54 18.26 19.47
N SER A 294 -2.02 17.23 18.81
CA SER A 294 -0.99 16.34 19.34
C SER A 294 -0.17 15.65 18.25
N ASN A 295 1.02 15.19 18.64
CA ASN A 295 1.86 14.29 17.86
C ASN A 295 2.55 13.35 18.85
N VAL A 296 2.00 12.15 19.05
CA VAL A 296 2.41 11.22 20.11
C VAL A 296 3.13 10.01 19.53
N GLU A 297 4.14 9.51 20.23
CA GLU A 297 4.82 8.27 19.87
C GLU A 297 3.93 7.07 20.20
N VAL A 298 3.79 6.15 19.24
CA VAL A 298 2.91 4.97 19.31
C VAL A 298 3.63 3.66 18.98
N GLY A 299 4.83 3.71 18.38
CA GLY A 299 5.61 2.54 18.00
C GLY A 299 6.13 2.63 16.56
N GLU A 300 7.02 1.74 16.16
CA GLU A 300 7.71 1.75 14.85
C GLU A 300 6.77 1.55 13.66
N SER A 301 6.84 2.46 12.68
CA SER A 301 6.08 2.38 11.43
C SER A 301 4.57 2.18 11.66
N PRO A 302 3.85 3.10 12.34
CA PRO A 302 2.41 3.01 12.48
C PRO A 302 1.77 3.10 11.10
N SER A 303 1.03 2.06 10.72
CA SER A 303 0.46 1.94 9.37
C SER A 303 -0.96 2.50 9.35
N HIS A 304 -1.91 1.83 10.00
CA HIS A 304 -3.33 2.19 9.99
C HIS A 304 -3.87 2.48 11.38
N VAL A 305 -4.83 3.40 11.47
CA VAL A 305 -5.58 3.72 12.69
C VAL A 305 -7.07 3.65 12.41
N LEU A 306 -7.84 2.92 13.20
CA LEU A 306 -9.31 2.96 13.18
C LEU A 306 -9.85 3.20 14.61
N THR A 307 -11.02 3.82 14.72
CA THR A 307 -11.81 3.77 15.96
C THR A 307 -12.57 2.45 16.05
N ARG A 308 -13.00 2.05 17.26
CA ARG A 308 -13.97 0.97 17.44
C ARG A 308 -15.38 1.54 17.57
N PRO A 309 -16.35 1.06 16.76
CA PRO A 309 -17.76 1.40 16.95
C PRO A 309 -18.22 1.10 18.38
N GLY A 310 -18.86 2.08 19.02
CA GLY A 310 -19.45 1.94 20.35
C GLY A 310 -18.63 2.51 21.51
N ASP A 311 -17.29 2.50 21.44
CA ASP A 311 -16.44 3.09 22.49
C ASP A 311 -15.46 4.18 22.01
N ASP A 312 -15.28 4.34 20.69
CA ASP A 312 -14.46 5.37 20.05
C ASP A 312 -12.96 5.34 20.46
N ASN A 313 -12.51 4.23 21.05
CA ASN A 313 -11.08 3.99 21.28
C ASN A 313 -10.37 3.77 19.94
N LEU A 314 -9.13 4.22 19.85
CA LEU A 314 -8.27 4.04 18.67
C LEU A 314 -7.53 2.71 18.73
N TYR A 315 -7.32 2.12 17.57
CA TYR A 315 -6.53 0.92 17.35
C TYR A 315 -5.52 1.26 16.27
N VAL A 316 -4.24 1.33 16.63
CA VAL A 316 -3.15 1.73 15.72
C VAL A 316 -2.28 0.51 15.43
N ALA A 317 -2.26 0.04 14.19
CA ALA A 317 -1.38 -1.04 13.78
C ALA A 317 0.06 -0.54 13.69
N ILE A 318 0.97 -1.24 14.37
CA ILE A 318 2.40 -0.92 14.42
C ILE A 318 3.11 -1.94 13.55
N ASN A 319 3.43 -1.56 12.31
CA ASN A 319 3.79 -2.50 11.25
C ASN A 319 5.15 -3.17 11.48
N ASN A 320 6.08 -2.47 12.14
CA ASN A 320 7.31 -3.07 12.62
C ASN A 320 7.15 -3.53 14.08
N SER A 321 6.15 -4.39 14.33
CA SER A 321 5.94 -5.02 15.62
C SER A 321 4.99 -6.23 15.53
N GLU A 322 4.68 -6.82 16.68
CA GLU A 322 3.71 -7.92 16.81
C GLU A 322 2.36 -7.49 17.44
N HIS A 323 2.00 -6.20 17.36
CA HIS A 323 0.82 -5.70 18.06
C HIS A 323 0.12 -4.50 17.41
N VAL A 324 -1.12 -4.30 17.84
CA VAL A 324 -1.90 -3.07 17.65
C VAL A 324 -1.95 -2.32 18.98
N VAL A 325 -1.70 -1.01 18.99
CA VAL A 325 -1.83 -0.17 20.18
C VAL A 325 -3.27 0.33 20.31
N LYS A 326 -3.92 -0.04 21.41
CA LYS A 326 -5.22 0.51 21.81
C LYS A 326 -5.00 1.80 22.57
N MET A 327 -5.70 2.86 22.17
CA MET A 327 -5.59 4.19 22.77
C MET A 327 -6.96 4.77 23.08
N LYS A 328 -7.02 5.63 24.11
CA LYS A 328 -8.17 6.53 24.27
C LYS A 328 -8.10 7.61 23.20
N GLY A 329 -9.20 7.85 22.48
CA GLY A 329 -9.30 8.91 21.48
C GLY A 329 -9.39 10.33 22.06
N GLY A 330 -9.67 11.31 21.20
CA GLY A 330 -9.80 12.73 21.53
C GLY A 330 -8.65 13.58 21.00
N SER A 331 -8.57 14.85 21.43
CA SER A 331 -7.57 15.81 20.93
C SER A 331 -6.11 15.47 21.26
N ARG A 332 -5.90 14.60 22.25
CA ARG A 332 -4.58 14.12 22.69
C ARG A 332 -4.71 12.64 23.04
N PRO A 333 -4.61 11.74 22.04
CA PRO A 333 -4.74 10.32 22.29
C PRO A 333 -3.70 9.80 23.27
N ALA A 334 -4.09 8.82 24.09
CA ALA A 334 -3.21 8.22 25.09
C ALA A 334 -3.28 6.70 25.01
N ALA A 335 -2.12 6.05 24.96
CA ALA A 335 -2.04 4.59 24.94
C ALA A 335 -2.66 3.98 26.19
N ILE A 336 -3.43 2.92 26.00
CA ILE A 336 -4.04 2.11 27.06
C ILE A 336 -3.24 0.82 27.21
N LYS A 337 -3.01 0.11 26.10
CA LYS A 337 -2.23 -1.15 26.04
C LYS A 337 -1.95 -1.59 24.60
N SER A 338 -1.04 -2.55 24.47
CA SER A 338 -0.77 -3.27 23.23
C SER A 338 -1.57 -4.58 23.18
N ILE A 339 -2.18 -4.87 22.03
CA ILE A 339 -2.93 -6.10 21.74
C ILE A 339 -2.12 -6.91 20.75
N SER A 340 -1.70 -8.11 21.14
CA SER A 340 -0.87 -8.97 20.29
C SER A 340 -1.65 -9.41 19.04
N THR A 341 -0.97 -9.36 17.90
CA THR A 341 -1.42 -9.89 16.61
C THR A 341 -0.68 -11.16 16.22
N GLY A 342 0.11 -11.73 17.13
CA GLY A 342 0.87 -12.96 16.91
C GLY A 342 2.32 -12.73 16.51
N LYS A 343 3.13 -13.78 16.63
CA LYS A 343 4.57 -13.73 16.44
C LYS A 343 4.95 -13.34 15.02
N ASN A 344 5.94 -12.47 14.86
CA ASN A 344 6.46 -11.91 13.62
C ASN A 344 5.35 -11.34 12.71
N SER A 345 4.25 -10.84 13.28
CA SER A 345 3.06 -10.53 12.47
C SER A 345 3.25 -9.30 11.57
N GLY A 346 3.72 -8.18 12.11
CA GLY A 346 3.76 -6.92 11.38
C GLY A 346 2.37 -6.48 10.90
N PRO A 347 1.46 -6.12 11.83
CA PRO A 347 0.08 -5.78 11.48
C PRO A 347 0.02 -4.52 10.60
N HIS A 348 -0.85 -4.55 9.59
CA HIS A 348 -1.00 -3.46 8.64
C HIS A 348 -2.44 -2.92 8.57
N GLY A 349 -3.04 -2.89 7.38
CA GLY A 349 -4.29 -2.20 7.09
C GLY A 349 -5.47 -2.98 7.64
N HIS A 350 -5.82 -2.75 8.90
CA HIS A 350 -6.84 -3.50 9.61
C HIS A 350 -8.25 -2.95 9.41
N PHE A 351 -9.23 -3.81 9.69
CA PHE A 351 -10.65 -3.51 9.68
C PHE A 351 -11.27 -3.90 11.03
N ILE A 352 -12.25 -3.14 11.51
CA ILE A 352 -13.05 -3.47 12.69
C ILE A 352 -14.50 -3.62 12.25
N THR A 353 -15.16 -4.70 12.66
CA THR A 353 -16.55 -4.99 12.30
C THR A 353 -17.50 -3.90 12.79
N ASP A 354 -18.62 -3.70 12.09
CA ASP A 354 -19.61 -2.65 12.41
C ASP A 354 -20.24 -2.81 13.80
N ASP A 355 -20.27 -4.03 14.34
CA ASP A 355 -20.69 -4.32 15.71
C ASP A 355 -19.57 -4.09 16.76
N GLY A 356 -18.37 -3.74 16.32
CA GLY A 356 -17.18 -3.53 17.16
C GLY A 356 -16.63 -4.81 17.78
N LYS A 357 -17.05 -6.01 17.37
CA LYS A 357 -16.69 -7.27 18.04
C LYS A 357 -15.32 -7.79 17.62
N TYR A 358 -14.98 -7.72 16.34
CA TYR A 358 -13.75 -8.27 15.79
C TYR A 358 -12.91 -7.19 15.11
N MET A 359 -11.61 -7.26 15.32
CA MET A 359 -10.61 -6.60 14.49
C MET A 359 -9.93 -7.66 13.63
N VAL A 360 -9.85 -7.43 12.33
CA VAL A 360 -9.12 -8.28 11.39
C VAL A 360 -7.93 -7.48 10.91
N THR A 361 -6.71 -7.99 11.07
CA THR A 361 -5.49 -7.28 10.70
C THR A 361 -4.57 -8.18 9.88
N PRO A 362 -4.16 -7.76 8.67
CA PRO A 362 -3.21 -8.52 7.87
C PRO A 362 -1.81 -8.39 8.47
N ASN A 363 -1.05 -9.48 8.40
CA ASN A 363 0.27 -9.61 9.00
C ASN A 363 1.31 -9.67 7.87
N ALA A 364 1.88 -8.51 7.52
CA ALA A 364 2.75 -8.35 6.36
C ALA A 364 4.03 -9.18 6.44
N LEU A 365 4.55 -9.40 7.66
CA LEU A 365 5.79 -10.14 7.89
C LEU A 365 5.56 -11.66 8.05
N ALA A 366 4.36 -12.09 8.43
CA ALA A 366 4.04 -13.51 8.70
C ALA A 366 3.19 -14.20 7.62
N SER A 367 2.88 -13.54 6.50
CA SER A 367 2.04 -14.10 5.42
C SER A 367 0.70 -14.67 5.93
N SER A 368 0.09 -13.96 6.88
CA SER A 368 -1.13 -14.36 7.58
C SER A 368 -2.05 -13.17 7.84
N VAL A 369 -3.19 -13.44 8.47
CA VAL A 369 -4.11 -12.44 9.01
C VAL A 369 -4.49 -12.84 10.43
N SER A 370 -4.60 -11.86 11.32
CA SER A 370 -5.05 -12.06 12.69
C SER A 370 -6.48 -11.59 12.88
N VAL A 371 -7.35 -12.50 13.32
CA VAL A 371 -8.69 -12.15 13.80
C VAL A 371 -8.65 -12.02 15.32
N VAL A 372 -8.87 -10.81 15.82
CA VAL A 372 -8.84 -10.45 17.23
C VAL A 372 -10.26 -10.22 17.73
N ASP A 373 -10.66 -10.96 18.74
CA ASP A 373 -11.89 -10.67 19.49
C ASP A 373 -11.62 -9.48 20.42
N LEU A 374 -12.31 -8.36 20.23
CA LEU A 374 -11.99 -7.10 20.92
C LEU A 374 -12.51 -7.03 22.36
N ASP A 375 -13.38 -7.94 22.77
CA ASP A 375 -13.85 -8.03 24.16
C ASP A 375 -12.86 -8.83 25.02
N THR A 376 -12.30 -9.90 24.46
CA THR A 376 -11.31 -10.76 25.14
C THR A 376 -9.86 -10.42 24.80
N GLU A 377 -9.65 -9.67 23.72
CA GLU A 377 -8.37 -9.27 23.12
C GLU A 377 -7.47 -10.46 22.77
N LYS A 378 -8.09 -11.59 22.42
CA LYS A 378 -7.42 -12.80 21.96
C LYS A 378 -7.40 -12.84 20.44
N ASN A 379 -6.22 -13.07 19.87
CA ASN A 379 -6.03 -13.24 18.43
C ASN A 379 -6.08 -14.72 17.99
N THR A 380 -6.36 -14.93 16.72
CA THR A 380 -6.12 -16.18 16.00
C THR A 380 -5.48 -15.83 14.67
N MET A 381 -4.25 -16.29 14.44
CA MET A 381 -3.56 -16.16 13.16
C MET A 381 -4.07 -17.21 12.16
N ILE A 382 -4.33 -16.76 10.95
CA ILE A 382 -4.82 -17.56 9.82
C ILE A 382 -3.87 -17.33 8.64
N PRO A 383 -3.15 -18.34 8.14
CA PRO A 383 -2.33 -18.19 6.94
C PRO A 383 -3.19 -17.78 5.73
N THR A 384 -2.77 -16.77 4.97
CA THR A 384 -3.48 -16.36 3.75
C THR A 384 -3.05 -17.21 2.56
N GLY A 385 -1.80 -17.67 2.55
CA GLY A 385 -1.18 -18.38 1.43
C GLY A 385 -0.57 -17.46 0.38
N GLY A 386 -0.73 -16.14 0.50
CA GLY A 386 -0.02 -15.14 -0.30
C GLY A 386 1.18 -14.55 0.44
N VAL A 387 1.91 -13.66 -0.23
CA VAL A 387 3.09 -12.97 0.32
C VAL A 387 2.75 -11.49 0.55
N ILE A 388 3.15 -10.96 1.71
CA ILE A 388 2.85 -9.60 2.19
C ILE A 388 1.34 -9.29 2.13
N PRO A 389 0.50 -9.91 2.97
CA PRO A 389 -0.86 -9.45 3.21
C PRO A 389 -0.82 -8.03 3.76
N ILE A 390 -1.49 -7.08 3.10
CA ILE A 390 -1.23 -5.64 3.36
C ILE A 390 -2.47 -4.85 3.76
N ALA A 391 -3.65 -5.20 3.26
CA ALA A 391 -4.91 -4.60 3.68
C ALA A 391 -6.03 -5.63 3.76
N VAL A 392 -7.00 -5.38 4.62
CA VAL A 392 -8.22 -6.18 4.74
C VAL A 392 -9.44 -5.28 4.89
N TRP A 393 -10.57 -5.73 4.37
CA TRP A 393 -11.87 -5.12 4.68
C TRP A 393 -12.97 -6.17 4.80
N GLY A 394 -13.94 -5.93 5.68
CA GLY A 394 -15.04 -6.85 5.95
C GLY A 394 -16.33 -6.50 5.21
N THR A 395 -17.20 -7.49 5.04
CA THR A 395 -18.58 -7.27 4.65
C THR A 395 -19.36 -6.58 5.77
N PRO A 396 -20.37 -5.74 5.47
CA PRO A 396 -21.16 -5.04 6.49
C PRO A 396 -21.86 -5.95 7.50
N ASP A 397 -22.16 -7.20 7.11
CA ASP A 397 -22.74 -8.21 8.00
C ASP A 397 -21.74 -8.80 9.02
N GLY A 398 -20.45 -8.44 8.93
CA GLY A 398 -19.40 -8.92 9.81
C GLY A 398 -19.03 -10.40 9.62
N GLN A 399 -19.50 -11.05 8.55
CA GLN A 399 -19.29 -12.49 8.33
C GLN A 399 -18.00 -12.80 7.59
N ARG A 400 -17.64 -11.99 6.59
CA ARG A 400 -16.49 -12.25 5.71
C ARG A 400 -15.53 -11.07 5.68
N ALA A 401 -14.26 -11.34 5.47
CA ALA A 401 -13.25 -10.35 5.15
C ALA A 401 -12.46 -10.74 3.89
N TYR A 402 -12.03 -9.74 3.12
CA TYR A 402 -11.18 -9.90 1.94
C TYR A 402 -9.82 -9.30 2.22
N VAL A 403 -8.78 -10.12 2.18
CA VAL A 403 -7.40 -9.75 2.45
C VAL A 403 -6.65 -9.64 1.13
N ALA A 404 -6.07 -8.47 0.85
CA ALA A 404 -5.18 -8.29 -0.29
C ALA A 404 -3.79 -8.84 0.02
N ASN A 405 -3.38 -9.86 -0.74
CA ASN A 405 -1.99 -10.31 -0.76
C ASN A 405 -1.26 -9.52 -1.83
N LEU A 406 -0.32 -8.65 -1.43
CA LEU A 406 0.39 -7.80 -2.38
C LEU A 406 1.07 -8.65 -3.46
N LEU A 407 1.59 -9.81 -3.09
CA LEU A 407 2.21 -10.76 -3.99
C LEU A 407 1.49 -12.10 -3.90
N GLY A 408 1.12 -12.67 -5.05
CA GLY A 408 0.53 -14.01 -5.12
C GLY A 408 1.55 -15.12 -4.86
N THR A 409 1.11 -16.38 -4.85
CA THR A 409 1.97 -17.57 -4.83
C THR A 409 1.40 -18.58 -5.83
N PRO A 410 2.24 -19.37 -6.54
CA PRO A 410 1.76 -20.37 -7.48
C PRO A 410 0.64 -21.26 -6.91
N PRO A 411 -0.46 -21.49 -7.64
CA PRO A 411 -0.69 -21.09 -9.03
C PRO A 411 -1.22 -19.65 -9.24
N LEU A 412 -1.49 -18.89 -8.17
CA LEU A 412 -2.12 -17.58 -8.22
C LEU A 412 -1.07 -16.47 -8.31
N LEU A 413 -1.00 -15.76 -9.43
CA LEU A 413 -0.09 -14.61 -9.58
C LEU A 413 -0.51 -13.40 -8.73
N SER A 414 -1.82 -13.24 -8.51
CA SER A 414 -2.40 -12.15 -7.74
C SER A 414 -3.69 -12.63 -7.09
N SER A 415 -3.87 -12.39 -5.79
CA SER A 415 -5.02 -12.92 -5.07
C SER A 415 -5.58 -12.04 -3.96
N LEU A 416 -6.88 -12.20 -3.73
CA LEU A 416 -7.51 -11.87 -2.45
C LEU A 416 -7.82 -13.16 -1.68
N THR A 417 -7.59 -13.18 -0.38
CA THR A 417 -8.01 -14.29 0.49
C THR A 417 -9.29 -13.93 1.23
N VAL A 418 -10.28 -14.82 1.19
CA VAL A 418 -11.55 -14.66 1.89
C VAL A 418 -11.50 -15.36 3.25
N ILE A 419 -11.84 -14.63 4.31
CA ILE A 419 -11.80 -15.09 5.70
C ILE A 419 -13.21 -15.12 6.28
N ASP A 420 -13.55 -16.19 6.98
CA ASP A 420 -14.69 -16.28 7.89
C ASP A 420 -14.30 -15.61 9.21
N ILE A 421 -14.87 -14.43 9.51
CA ILE A 421 -14.48 -13.64 10.67
C ILE A 421 -14.89 -14.35 11.98
N PRO A 422 -16.18 -14.72 12.20
CA PRO A 422 -16.56 -15.37 13.46
C PRO A 422 -15.96 -16.78 13.60
N GLY A 423 -15.87 -17.52 12.49
CA GLY A 423 -15.29 -18.86 12.44
C GLY A 423 -13.76 -18.88 12.48
N LYS A 424 -13.10 -17.73 12.34
CA LYS A 424 -11.64 -17.54 12.37
C LYS A 424 -10.89 -18.52 11.46
N LYS A 425 -11.32 -18.62 10.21
CA LYS A 425 -10.70 -19.52 9.22
C LYS A 425 -10.71 -18.95 7.82
N LYS A 426 -9.76 -19.40 7.00
CA LYS A 426 -9.76 -19.15 5.56
C LYS A 426 -10.92 -19.91 4.89
N LEU A 427 -11.61 -19.24 3.97
CA LEU A 427 -12.70 -19.80 3.17
C LEU A 427 -12.23 -20.17 1.76
N SER A 428 -11.59 -19.23 1.07
CA SER A 428 -11.17 -19.39 -0.33
C SER A 428 -10.15 -18.33 -0.72
N ASP A 429 -9.54 -18.48 -1.89
CA ASP A 429 -8.81 -17.41 -2.57
C ASP A 429 -9.56 -17.00 -3.85
N ILE A 430 -9.35 -15.77 -4.27
CA ILE A 430 -9.88 -15.18 -5.50
C ILE A 430 -8.68 -14.83 -6.38
N ASP A 431 -8.62 -15.42 -7.57
CA ASP A 431 -7.58 -15.11 -8.55
C ASP A 431 -7.92 -13.80 -9.28
N LEU A 432 -7.12 -12.76 -9.03
CA LEU A 432 -7.28 -11.46 -9.71
C LEU A 432 -6.64 -11.44 -11.09
N ALA A 433 -5.84 -12.45 -11.44
CA ALA A 433 -5.08 -12.52 -12.69
C ALA A 433 -5.49 -13.73 -13.56
N ALA A 434 -6.63 -14.36 -13.29
CA ALA A 434 -7.11 -15.56 -13.98
C ALA A 434 -7.17 -15.40 -15.52
N ASP A 435 -7.44 -14.18 -15.99
CA ASP A 435 -7.55 -13.85 -17.40
C ASP A 435 -6.27 -13.28 -18.02
N TYR A 436 -5.13 -13.31 -17.32
CA TYR A 436 -3.87 -12.73 -17.75
C TYR A 436 -2.77 -13.80 -17.87
N ASP A 437 -2.15 -13.90 -19.06
CA ASP A 437 -0.95 -14.72 -19.26
C ASP A 437 0.32 -13.90 -18.94
N PRO A 438 1.10 -14.26 -17.89
CA PRO A 438 2.29 -13.52 -17.49
C PRO A 438 3.42 -13.57 -18.53
N ILE A 439 3.43 -14.57 -19.40
CA ILE A 439 4.48 -14.76 -20.41
C ILE A 439 4.23 -13.86 -21.61
N SER A 440 3.07 -14.04 -22.26
CA SER A 440 2.75 -13.31 -23.49
C SER A 440 2.10 -11.94 -23.27
N GLY A 441 1.57 -11.68 -22.07
CA GLY A 441 0.76 -10.50 -21.77
C GLY A 441 -0.67 -10.57 -22.34
N LYS A 442 -1.05 -11.71 -22.93
CA LYS A 442 -2.39 -11.90 -23.49
C LYS A 442 -3.44 -11.86 -22.38
N ILE A 443 -4.50 -11.11 -22.63
CA ILE A 443 -5.67 -11.04 -21.76
C ILE A 443 -6.81 -11.82 -22.43
N SER A 444 -7.32 -12.86 -21.79
CA SER A 444 -8.39 -13.73 -22.33
C SER A 444 -9.81 -13.27 -21.97
N GLY A 445 -9.96 -12.51 -20.89
CA GLY A 445 -11.24 -12.02 -20.39
C GLY A 445 -11.28 -10.50 -20.24
N GLU A 446 -12.23 -10.01 -19.45
CA GLU A 446 -12.51 -8.57 -19.36
C GLU A 446 -11.76 -7.88 -18.20
N ALA A 447 -11.16 -8.64 -17.28
CA ALA A 447 -10.61 -8.06 -16.06
C ALA A 447 -9.39 -8.80 -15.50
N TYR A 448 -8.36 -8.04 -15.15
CA TYR A 448 -7.25 -8.53 -14.34
C TYR A 448 -6.66 -7.42 -13.45
N GLY A 449 -5.96 -7.83 -12.40
CA GLY A 449 -5.24 -6.98 -11.47
C GLY A 449 -3.95 -7.64 -11.00
N LEU A 450 -2.88 -6.85 -10.84
CA LEU A 450 -1.59 -7.29 -10.32
C LEU A 450 -1.09 -6.33 -9.23
N LEU A 451 -0.52 -6.90 -8.17
CA LEU A 451 -0.14 -6.21 -6.93
C LEU A 451 -1.30 -5.46 -6.26
N PRO A 452 -2.34 -6.18 -5.77
CA PRO A 452 -3.47 -5.58 -5.09
C PRO A 452 -3.02 -5.00 -3.75
N ILE A 453 -3.57 -3.85 -3.36
CA ILE A 453 -3.16 -3.17 -2.12
C ILE A 453 -4.35 -2.83 -1.22
N GLN A 454 -5.10 -1.76 -1.47
CA GLN A 454 -6.33 -1.45 -0.72
C GLN A 454 -7.52 -2.12 -1.39
N THR A 455 -8.38 -2.72 -0.56
CA THR A 455 -9.48 -3.59 -1.03
C THR A 455 -10.79 -3.44 -0.24
N PRO A 456 -11.31 -2.21 -0.02
CA PRO A 456 -12.55 -2.03 0.73
C PRO A 456 -13.74 -2.74 0.09
N VAL A 457 -14.68 -3.16 0.93
CA VAL A 457 -15.99 -3.68 0.51
C VAL A 457 -16.99 -2.52 0.49
N SER A 458 -17.84 -2.49 -0.52
CA SER A 458 -18.89 -1.48 -0.65
C SER A 458 -19.84 -1.54 0.55
N PRO A 459 -20.44 -0.41 0.98
CA PRO A 459 -21.29 -0.39 2.18
C PRO A 459 -22.60 -1.19 2.03
N ASP A 460 -23.01 -1.45 0.79
CA ASP A 460 -24.13 -2.36 0.48
C ASP A 460 -23.70 -3.84 0.37
N GLY A 461 -22.42 -4.13 0.61
CA GLY A 461 -21.84 -5.47 0.66
C GLY A 461 -21.67 -6.15 -0.70
N LYS A 462 -21.99 -5.49 -1.82
CA LYS A 462 -22.04 -6.12 -3.15
C LYS A 462 -20.68 -6.30 -3.81
N TYR A 463 -19.76 -5.37 -3.61
CA TYR A 463 -18.50 -5.33 -4.35
C TYR A 463 -17.31 -5.11 -3.46
N VAL A 464 -16.20 -5.79 -3.77
CA VAL A 464 -14.87 -5.39 -3.32
C VAL A 464 -14.25 -4.54 -4.43
N VAL A 465 -13.68 -3.39 -4.08
CA VAL A 465 -12.96 -2.53 -5.02
C VAL A 465 -11.49 -2.54 -4.65
N THR A 466 -10.66 -3.08 -5.53
CA THR A 466 -9.24 -3.32 -5.26
C THR A 466 -8.37 -2.46 -6.18
N ALA A 467 -7.51 -1.64 -5.60
CA ALA A 467 -6.46 -0.95 -6.35
C ALA A 467 -5.30 -1.90 -6.62
N ASN A 468 -4.84 -1.96 -7.86
CA ASN A 468 -3.75 -2.83 -8.30
C ASN A 468 -2.57 -1.98 -8.78
N THR A 469 -1.47 -2.03 -8.03
CA THR A 469 -0.31 -1.15 -8.21
C THR A 469 0.42 -1.41 -9.52
N LEU A 470 0.65 -2.67 -9.91
CA LEU A 470 1.47 -3.02 -11.07
C LEU A 470 0.70 -2.96 -12.38
N SER A 471 -0.54 -3.45 -12.38
CA SER A 471 -1.39 -3.43 -13.58
C SER A 471 -1.98 -2.06 -13.89
N MET A 472 -1.83 -1.08 -12.98
CA MET A 472 -2.43 0.25 -13.08
C MET A 472 -3.93 0.17 -13.33
N SER A 473 -4.61 -0.65 -12.52
CA SER A 473 -6.03 -0.95 -12.69
C SER A 473 -6.76 -1.01 -11.34
N ILE A 474 -8.08 -0.86 -11.40
CA ILE A 474 -8.99 -1.13 -10.30
C ILE A 474 -9.80 -2.36 -10.67
N THR A 475 -9.70 -3.44 -9.89
CA THR A 475 -10.55 -4.62 -10.06
C THR A 475 -11.78 -4.51 -9.18
N ILE A 476 -12.93 -4.91 -9.73
CA ILE A 476 -14.21 -4.96 -9.03
C ILE A 476 -14.59 -6.42 -8.89
N VAL A 477 -14.72 -6.90 -7.66
CA VAL A 477 -15.06 -8.28 -7.34
C VAL A 477 -16.48 -8.33 -6.79
N ASP A 478 -17.34 -9.15 -7.37
CA ASP A 478 -18.68 -9.41 -6.84
C ASP A 478 -18.59 -10.36 -5.64
N THR A 479 -19.14 -9.96 -4.50
CA THR A 479 -19.01 -10.69 -3.21
C THR A 479 -19.94 -11.91 -3.11
N ALA A 480 -20.98 -11.97 -3.94
CA ALA A 480 -21.89 -13.11 -3.99
C ALA A 480 -21.25 -14.30 -4.72
N THR A 481 -20.48 -13.99 -5.76
CA THR A 481 -19.83 -14.99 -6.63
C THR A 481 -18.34 -15.14 -6.39
N ASN A 482 -17.70 -14.20 -5.70
CA ASN A 482 -16.25 -14.10 -5.50
C ASN A 482 -15.48 -14.10 -6.83
N LYS A 483 -15.99 -13.37 -7.82
CA LYS A 483 -15.38 -13.26 -9.15
C LYS A 483 -15.10 -11.81 -9.49
N VAL A 484 -13.99 -11.57 -10.19
CA VAL A 484 -13.74 -10.27 -10.82
C VAL A 484 -14.77 -10.08 -11.93
N VAL A 485 -15.54 -8.99 -11.84
CA VAL A 485 -16.60 -8.65 -12.80
C VAL A 485 -16.23 -7.48 -13.70
N LYS A 486 -15.21 -6.69 -13.31
CA LYS A 486 -14.74 -5.55 -14.11
C LYS A 486 -13.31 -5.16 -13.73
N SER A 487 -12.57 -4.64 -14.69
CA SER A 487 -11.33 -3.89 -14.45
C SER A 487 -11.46 -2.51 -15.06
N LEU A 488 -11.08 -1.48 -14.31
CA LEU A 488 -11.08 -0.08 -14.73
C LEU A 488 -9.63 0.44 -14.77
N PRO A 489 -9.32 1.42 -15.64
CA PRO A 489 -8.00 2.05 -15.62
C PRO A 489 -7.76 2.78 -14.30
N CYS A 490 -6.52 2.72 -13.83
CA CYS A 490 -6.01 3.50 -12.72
C CYS A 490 -4.66 4.12 -13.11
N GLU A 491 -4.07 4.88 -12.20
CA GLU A 491 -2.80 5.54 -12.43
C GLU A 491 -1.60 4.69 -11.99
N ALA A 492 -0.41 5.16 -12.35
CA ALA A 492 0.84 4.62 -11.85
C ALA A 492 0.86 4.64 -10.31
N GLY A 493 1.05 3.46 -9.72
CA GLY A 493 1.09 3.33 -8.27
C GLY A 493 -0.27 3.38 -7.58
N CYS A 494 -1.37 3.06 -8.29
CA CYS A 494 -2.72 2.89 -7.74
C CYS A 494 -2.69 2.28 -6.34
N HIS A 495 -3.23 2.98 -5.34
CA HIS A 495 -3.03 2.63 -3.93
C HIS A 495 -4.28 2.82 -3.07
N GLY A 496 -4.56 4.05 -2.63
CA GLY A 496 -5.61 4.32 -1.66
C GLY A 496 -6.99 4.04 -2.25
N VAL A 497 -7.85 3.29 -1.55
CA VAL A 497 -9.26 3.10 -1.93
C VAL A 497 -10.13 3.25 -0.70
N HIS A 498 -11.18 4.06 -0.79
CA HIS A 498 -12.23 4.10 0.22
C HIS A 498 -13.53 4.65 -0.39
N PHE A 499 -14.67 4.28 0.18
CA PHE A 499 -15.98 4.69 -0.30
C PHE A 499 -16.45 5.99 0.38
N GLY A 500 -17.18 6.80 -0.36
CA GLY A 500 -17.94 7.91 0.22
C GLY A 500 -19.32 8.06 -0.42
N MET A 501 -20.09 8.97 0.16
CA MET A 501 -21.51 9.13 -0.16
C MET A 501 -21.72 9.88 -1.48
N LYS A 502 -22.60 9.35 -2.34
CA LYS A 502 -23.07 10.04 -3.55
C LYS A 502 -24.40 10.74 -3.28
N LYS A 503 -24.55 11.97 -3.75
CA LYS A 503 -25.79 12.74 -3.52
C LYS A 503 -26.96 12.09 -4.25
N GLY A 504 -28.05 11.87 -3.53
CA GLY A 504 -29.25 11.21 -4.06
C GLY A 504 -29.27 9.69 -3.93
N GLY A 505 -28.25 9.08 -3.30
CA GLY A 505 -28.15 7.64 -3.09
C GLY A 505 -26.93 7.03 -3.79
N GLY A 506 -26.59 5.80 -3.41
CA GLY A 506 -25.42 5.09 -3.91
C GLY A 506 -24.10 5.60 -3.32
N TYR A 507 -22.99 5.12 -3.88
CA TYR A 507 -21.65 5.38 -3.37
C TYR A 507 -20.66 5.71 -4.49
N TYR A 508 -19.65 6.48 -4.15
CA TYR A 508 -18.43 6.61 -4.95
C TYR A 508 -17.30 5.83 -4.29
N ALA A 509 -16.48 5.13 -5.08
CA ALA A 509 -15.17 4.69 -4.63
C ALA A 509 -14.14 5.74 -5.06
N TYR A 510 -13.39 6.26 -4.09
CA TYR A 510 -12.30 7.20 -4.29
C TYR A 510 -11.00 6.42 -4.36
N VAL A 511 -10.25 6.59 -5.45
CA VAL A 511 -9.00 5.87 -5.70
C VAL A 511 -7.85 6.86 -5.91
N ALA A 512 -6.85 6.81 -5.05
CA ALA A 512 -5.65 7.63 -5.14
C ALA A 512 -4.44 6.78 -5.54
N SER A 513 -3.38 7.44 -5.99
CA SER A 513 -2.19 6.77 -6.53
C SER A 513 -0.91 7.38 -5.97
N LYS A 514 0.13 6.54 -5.81
CA LYS A 514 1.43 6.96 -5.27
C LYS A 514 2.18 7.91 -6.21
N PHE A 515 2.17 7.59 -7.49
CA PHE A 515 3.00 8.23 -8.52
C PHE A 515 2.17 9.06 -9.50
N ALA A 516 1.00 9.53 -9.06
CA ALA A 516 0.15 10.45 -9.79
C ALA A 516 -0.59 11.39 -8.83
N ASN A 517 -0.77 12.65 -9.21
CA ASN A 517 -1.39 13.68 -8.36
C ASN A 517 -2.87 13.94 -8.67
N ASN A 518 -3.61 12.88 -8.95
CA ASN A 518 -5.07 12.93 -9.08
C ASN A 518 -5.76 11.91 -8.17
N LEU A 519 -7.01 12.21 -7.84
CA LEU A 519 -7.96 11.31 -7.20
C LEU A 519 -9.01 10.88 -8.23
N LEU A 520 -9.04 9.59 -8.54
CA LEU A 520 -10.09 9.00 -9.36
C LEU A 520 -11.37 8.82 -8.52
N VAL A 521 -12.51 9.03 -9.16
CA VAL A 521 -13.84 8.82 -8.57
C VAL A 521 -14.59 7.80 -9.43
N VAL A 522 -14.92 6.65 -8.86
CA VAL A 522 -15.66 5.56 -9.54
C VAL A 522 -17.12 5.57 -9.07
N ASP A 523 -18.07 5.70 -10.01
CA ASP A 523 -19.51 5.58 -9.75
C ASP A 523 -19.88 4.11 -9.60
N MET A 524 -20.25 3.70 -8.39
CA MET A 524 -20.51 2.28 -8.07
C MET A 524 -21.86 1.78 -8.56
N ASP A 525 -22.78 2.67 -8.95
CA ASP A 525 -24.04 2.25 -9.58
C ASP A 525 -23.81 1.82 -11.04
N LYS A 526 -22.73 2.31 -11.66
CA LYS A 526 -22.37 2.06 -13.07
C LYS A 526 -21.10 1.25 -13.24
N LEU A 527 -20.30 1.14 -12.18
CA LEU A 527 -18.96 0.57 -12.17
C LEU A 527 -18.05 1.28 -13.20
N GLU A 528 -18.04 2.61 -13.23
CA GLU A 528 -17.31 3.41 -14.22
C GLU A 528 -16.58 4.60 -13.58
N VAL A 529 -15.45 5.00 -14.16
CA VAL A 529 -14.75 6.22 -13.75
C VAL A 529 -15.63 7.44 -14.08
N ALA A 530 -16.08 8.13 -13.04
CA ALA A 530 -16.93 9.31 -13.13
C ALA A 530 -16.16 10.62 -12.98
N GLY A 531 -14.93 10.58 -12.44
CA GLY A 531 -14.10 11.76 -12.26
C GLY A 531 -12.62 11.48 -12.10
N SER A 532 -11.83 12.51 -12.35
CA SER A 532 -10.38 12.59 -12.10
C SER A 532 -10.08 14.00 -11.59
N ILE A 533 -9.82 14.11 -10.29
CA ILE A 533 -9.72 15.37 -9.55
C ILE A 533 -8.26 15.66 -9.22
N LEU A 534 -7.77 16.85 -9.54
CA LEU A 534 -6.39 17.24 -9.27
C LEU A 534 -6.14 17.43 -7.76
N LEU A 535 -5.02 16.92 -7.27
CA LEU A 535 -4.56 17.04 -5.87
C LEU A 535 -3.47 18.10 -5.67
N ALA A 536 -2.90 18.60 -6.77
CA ALA A 536 -1.92 19.67 -6.74
C ALA A 536 -2.58 21.03 -6.42
N ASP A 537 -1.91 21.84 -5.61
CA ASP A 537 -2.30 23.23 -5.33
C ASP A 537 -1.20 24.18 -5.82
N ASP A 538 -1.33 24.69 -7.04
CA ASP A 538 -0.33 25.61 -7.61
C ASP A 538 -0.36 27.01 -6.97
N LYS A 539 -1.33 27.29 -6.09
CA LYS A 539 -1.37 28.55 -5.32
C LYS A 539 -0.54 28.48 -4.05
N ASP A 540 -0.12 27.29 -3.63
CA ASP A 540 0.63 27.08 -2.40
C ASP A 540 2.14 27.11 -2.66
N SER A 541 2.74 28.29 -2.52
CA SER A 541 4.18 28.51 -2.78
C SER A 541 5.12 27.79 -1.80
N SER A 542 4.60 27.17 -0.73
CA SER A 542 5.42 26.42 0.22
C SER A 542 5.75 25.01 -0.27
N ILE A 543 5.06 24.50 -1.29
CA ILE A 543 5.35 23.17 -1.86
C ILE A 543 6.60 23.28 -2.73
N LYS A 544 7.64 22.49 -2.41
CA LYS A 544 8.94 22.50 -3.10
C LYS A 544 9.05 21.42 -4.17
N ALA A 545 8.43 20.26 -3.97
CA ALA A 545 8.43 19.16 -4.93
C ALA A 545 7.22 18.23 -4.72
N HIS A 546 6.95 17.43 -5.74
CA HIS A 546 5.93 16.38 -5.75
C HIS A 546 4.51 16.85 -5.38
N ASN A 547 4.10 18.02 -5.90
CA ASN A 547 2.82 18.65 -5.60
C ASN A 547 1.63 17.70 -5.87
N GLY A 548 0.90 17.37 -4.81
CA GLY A 548 -0.24 16.45 -4.84
C GLY A 548 0.09 14.96 -4.91
N MET A 549 1.35 14.54 -4.80
CA MET A 549 1.78 13.13 -4.99
C MET A 549 1.74 12.30 -3.69
N GLY A 550 1.73 10.97 -3.83
CA GLY A 550 1.83 10.02 -2.72
C GLY A 550 0.54 9.25 -2.47
N GLY A 551 -0.63 9.87 -2.56
CA GLY A 551 -1.98 9.27 -2.62
C GLY A 551 -2.22 7.90 -1.95
N GLN A 552 -1.74 7.66 -0.73
CA GLN A 552 -1.85 6.32 -0.09
C GLN A 552 -3.10 6.17 0.78
N GLY A 553 -3.34 7.14 1.67
CA GLY A 553 -4.51 7.15 2.56
C GLY A 553 -5.63 8.00 2.00
N VAL A 554 -6.85 7.45 1.98
CA VAL A 554 -8.05 8.12 1.52
C VAL A 554 -9.14 8.02 2.60
N LEU A 555 -9.67 9.16 3.03
CA LEU A 555 -10.71 9.25 4.06
C LEU A 555 -11.85 10.16 3.58
N PRO A 556 -12.90 9.58 2.99
CA PRO A 556 -14.15 10.26 2.74
C PRO A 556 -14.93 10.44 4.06
N LEU A 557 -15.54 11.60 4.24
CA LEU A 557 -16.47 11.89 5.33
C LEU A 557 -17.78 12.43 4.77
N PRO A 558 -18.95 12.07 5.32
CA PRO A 558 -19.15 11.15 6.44
C PRO A 558 -18.74 9.70 6.10
N LEU A 559 -18.33 8.95 7.12
CA LEU A 559 -18.02 7.52 6.99
C LEU A 559 -19.23 6.76 6.45
N VAL A 560 -18.98 5.72 5.68
CA VAL A 560 -20.04 4.97 4.98
C VAL A 560 -20.38 3.65 5.66
N GLU A 561 -19.50 3.18 6.53
CA GLU A 561 -19.64 1.99 7.35
C GLU A 561 -20.75 2.22 8.38
N HIS A 562 -21.78 1.37 8.37
CA HIS A 562 -23.01 1.62 9.11
C HIS A 562 -22.79 1.61 10.63
N GLY A 563 -21.87 0.80 11.14
CA GLY A 563 -21.53 0.73 12.55
C GLY A 563 -20.95 2.05 13.08
N TYR A 564 -20.08 2.67 12.29
CA TYR A 564 -19.47 3.97 12.58
C TYR A 564 -20.47 5.11 12.40
N LEU A 565 -21.14 5.17 11.25
CA LEU A 565 -22.11 6.20 10.92
C LEU A 565 -23.27 6.22 11.93
N ALA A 566 -23.72 5.05 12.41
CA ALA A 566 -24.75 4.96 13.43
C ALA A 566 -24.37 5.68 14.73
N GLN A 567 -23.09 5.68 15.14
CA GLN A 567 -22.67 6.45 16.32
C GLN A 567 -22.79 7.95 16.07
N THR A 568 -22.34 8.42 14.91
CA THR A 568 -22.47 9.84 14.53
C THR A 568 -23.95 10.25 14.42
N LEU A 569 -24.80 9.43 13.81
CA LEU A 569 -26.24 9.70 13.67
C LEU A 569 -26.94 9.86 15.02
N LYS A 570 -26.54 9.10 16.05
CA LYS A 570 -27.08 9.25 17.43
C LYS A 570 -26.81 10.63 18.04
N LEU A 571 -25.82 11.37 17.53
CA LEU A 571 -25.45 12.71 18.00
C LEU A 571 -26.20 13.83 17.24
N SER A 572 -26.78 13.51 16.08
CA SER A 572 -27.48 14.48 15.24
C SER A 572 -28.69 15.09 15.95
N GLY A 573 -28.83 16.42 15.84
CA GLY A 573 -29.88 17.20 16.49
C GLY A 573 -29.65 17.49 17.97
N LYS A 574 -28.57 16.98 18.59
CA LYS A 574 -28.25 17.18 20.01
C LYS A 574 -27.27 18.34 20.27
N LYS A 575 -26.92 19.12 19.24
CA LYS A 575 -25.89 20.18 19.28
C LYS A 575 -24.50 19.64 19.64
N GLU A 576 -24.25 18.39 19.25
CA GLU A 576 -23.05 17.63 19.56
C GLU A 576 -22.12 17.46 18.34
N LEU A 577 -22.60 17.87 17.17
CA LEU A 577 -21.92 17.84 15.87
C LEU A 577 -21.81 19.27 15.31
N SER A 578 -20.83 19.52 14.45
CA SER A 578 -20.72 20.81 13.78
C SER A 578 -21.88 21.02 12.78
N PRO A 579 -22.27 22.27 12.47
CA PRO A 579 -23.33 22.55 11.49
C PRO A 579 -23.05 21.91 10.12
N GLN A 580 -21.78 21.79 9.75
CA GLN A 580 -21.35 21.15 8.50
C GLN A 580 -21.70 19.66 8.51
N VAL A 581 -21.36 18.93 9.57
CA VAL A 581 -21.66 17.49 9.71
C VAL A 581 -23.17 17.27 9.75
N GLU A 582 -23.93 18.06 10.50
CA GLU A 582 -25.39 18.00 10.51
C GLU A 582 -25.98 18.22 9.10
N GLY A 583 -25.39 19.11 8.31
CA GLY A 583 -25.76 19.35 6.92
C GLY A 583 -25.49 18.16 6.00
N TRP A 584 -24.42 17.41 6.23
CA TRP A 584 -24.13 16.19 5.48
C TRP A 584 -25.13 15.08 5.82
N LEU A 585 -25.37 14.82 7.11
CA LEU A 585 -26.28 13.76 7.57
C LEU A 585 -27.73 13.96 7.08
N LYS A 586 -28.16 15.22 6.87
CA LYS A 586 -29.48 15.55 6.28
C LYS A 586 -29.59 15.21 4.80
N GLN A 587 -28.47 15.13 4.07
CA GLN A 587 -28.45 14.80 2.64
C GLN A 587 -28.45 13.30 2.37
N LEU A 588 -28.12 12.47 3.37
CA LEU A 588 -28.06 11.03 3.22
C LEU A 588 -29.46 10.42 3.09
N THR A 589 -29.59 9.48 2.15
CA THR A 589 -30.77 8.63 1.96
C THR A 589 -30.96 7.67 3.15
N LYS A 590 -32.09 6.95 3.21
CA LYS A 590 -32.30 5.96 4.28
C LYS A 590 -31.34 4.78 4.15
N GLU A 591 -31.15 4.33 2.91
CA GLU A 591 -30.26 3.25 2.53
C GLU A 591 -28.81 3.58 2.93
N GLN A 592 -28.33 4.80 2.63
CA GLN A 592 -27.00 5.27 3.04
C GLN A 592 -26.82 5.40 4.56
N LYS A 593 -27.92 5.52 5.32
CA LYS A 593 -27.89 5.52 6.79
C LYS A 593 -27.97 4.12 7.38
N GLY A 594 -28.18 3.09 6.57
CA GLY A 594 -28.46 1.73 7.03
C GLY A 594 -29.81 1.58 7.75
N ILE A 595 -30.84 2.36 7.36
CA ILE A 595 -32.18 2.40 7.98
C ILE A 595 -33.26 1.83 7.06
#